data_AF-A0A2H0YGY7-F1
#
_entry.id   AF-A0A2H0YGY7-F1
#
_cell.length_a   1.000
_cell.length_b   1.000
_cell.length_c   1.000
_cell.angle_alpha   90.00
_cell.angle_beta   90.00
_cell.angle_gamma   90.00
#
_symmetry.space_group_name_H-M   'P 1'
#
loop_
_entity.id
_entity.type
_entity.pdbx_description
1 polymer ?
#
loop_
_entity_poly.entity_id
_entity_poly.type
_entity_poly.pdbx_seq_one_letter_code
_entity_poly.pdbx_strand_id
1 'polypeptide(L)'
;MNQAYDYGISNRHVTCSDCHNPHSVLADPLPPSAPAVSNRNSRVSGVRVMNGAAGTIPSYIYRSALEKSTTLAEYEICFKCHSSWTIQPAGQTDLARFLNPNNPSYHPVEAAGKDLLIPDTAFVNSWNARKTTYCGDCHGSDNPAIRGPHGSIFPNLLSAVYPASPASRMINRDELCFRCHNFETYANSLSGTGLLSGSRWNPPAEIHGHAFHTGEERVPCYACHDSHGSLSNRALIRTGRNPGLTSFSQDANGGNCTATCHASRPYTVNYSR
;
A
#
# COMPACT_ATOMS: atom_id res chain seq x y z
N MET A 1 25.16 -27.87 10.20
CA MET A 1 23.78 -28.01 9.66
C MET A 1 23.30 -26.61 9.30
N ASN A 2 23.38 -26.21 8.03
CA ASN A 2 23.22 -24.80 7.60
C ASN A 2 22.37 -24.70 6.32
N GLN A 3 21.30 -25.50 6.20
CA GLN A 3 20.51 -25.62 4.97
C GLN A 3 19.08 -25.04 5.04
N ALA A 4 18.63 -24.50 6.20
CA ALA A 4 17.25 -24.02 6.36
C ALA A 4 17.07 -22.49 6.21
N TYR A 5 18.12 -21.75 5.82
CA TYR A 5 18.07 -20.29 5.65
C TYR A 5 18.38 -19.83 4.23
N ASP A 6 18.56 -20.79 3.31
CA ASP A 6 18.79 -20.48 1.91
C ASP A 6 17.43 -20.36 1.22
N TYR A 7 16.98 -19.13 0.98
CA TYR A 7 15.82 -18.83 0.13
C TYR A 7 16.19 -18.85 -1.37
N GLY A 8 17.30 -19.51 -1.73
CA GLY A 8 17.75 -19.74 -3.09
C GLY A 8 16.79 -20.58 -3.92
N ILE A 9 17.05 -20.60 -5.23
CA ILE A 9 16.14 -21.05 -6.30
C ILE A 9 15.57 -22.46 -6.07
N SER A 10 16.33 -23.37 -5.45
CA SER A 10 15.93 -24.76 -5.18
C SER A 10 15.23 -24.99 -3.84
N ASN A 11 15.11 -23.96 -2.99
CA ASN A 11 14.67 -24.11 -1.59
C ASN A 11 13.66 -23.03 -1.17
N ARG A 12 13.02 -22.37 -2.14
CA ARG A 12 11.89 -21.46 -1.89
C ARG A 12 10.71 -22.26 -1.31
N HIS A 13 10.50 -22.11 -0.01
CA HIS A 13 9.34 -22.64 0.70
C HIS A 13 8.66 -21.55 1.51
N VAL A 14 7.40 -21.80 1.85
CA VAL A 14 6.68 -21.09 2.91
C VAL A 14 6.14 -22.14 3.86
N THR A 15 6.55 -22.04 5.11
CA THR A 15 6.13 -22.85 6.24
C THR A 15 5.70 -21.93 7.37
N CYS A 16 4.97 -22.45 8.36
CA CYS A 16 4.57 -21.68 9.53
C CYS A 16 5.78 -21.02 10.22
N SER A 17 6.93 -21.71 10.25
CA SER A 17 8.17 -21.26 10.88
C SER A 17 8.89 -20.12 10.14
N ASP A 18 8.54 -19.86 8.88
CA ASP A 18 9.14 -18.74 8.13
C ASP A 18 8.60 -17.39 8.61
N CYS A 19 7.40 -17.38 9.19
CA CYS A 19 6.74 -16.16 9.67
C CYS A 19 6.52 -16.15 11.19
N HIS A 20 6.49 -17.31 11.84
CA HIS A 20 6.24 -17.46 13.28
C HIS A 20 7.28 -18.36 13.94
N ASN A 21 7.42 -18.23 15.26
CA ASN A 21 8.23 -19.16 16.04
C ASN A 21 7.40 -19.63 17.25
N PRO A 22 6.81 -20.85 17.20
CA PRO A 22 5.89 -21.32 18.24
C PRO A 22 6.54 -21.45 19.61
N HIS A 23 7.86 -21.64 19.67
CA HIS A 23 8.61 -21.72 20.94
C HIS A 23 9.01 -20.34 21.49
N SER A 24 8.67 -19.26 20.78
CA SER A 24 9.12 -17.91 21.11
C SER A 24 7.97 -16.90 21.09
N VAL A 25 6.72 -17.35 21.10
CA VAL A 25 5.56 -16.47 21.11
C VAL A 25 5.50 -15.71 22.43
N LEU A 26 5.56 -14.39 22.34
CA LEU A 26 5.42 -13.50 23.48
C LEU A 26 4.15 -12.65 23.33
N ALA A 27 3.56 -12.27 24.46
CA ALA A 27 2.42 -11.36 24.46
C ALA A 27 2.87 -9.95 24.10
N ASP A 28 1.96 -9.21 23.46
CA ASP A 28 2.09 -7.77 23.27
C ASP A 28 1.52 -7.08 24.52
N PRO A 29 2.33 -6.38 25.34
CA PRO A 29 1.81 -5.65 26.50
C PRO A 29 0.93 -4.46 26.07
N LEU A 30 1.19 -3.92 24.89
CA LEU A 30 0.39 -2.92 24.18
C LEU A 30 0.34 -3.31 22.70
N PRO A 31 -0.72 -2.95 21.95
CA PRO A 31 -0.74 -3.15 20.50
C PRO A 31 0.52 -2.57 19.84
N PRO A 32 1.23 -3.33 18.99
CA PRO A 32 2.41 -2.82 18.32
C PRO A 32 2.04 -1.69 17.36
N SER A 33 2.97 -0.77 17.13
CA SER A 33 2.84 0.31 16.16
C SER A 33 3.72 0.03 14.96
N ALA A 34 3.16 0.15 13.75
CA ALA A 34 3.90 -0.08 12.52
C ALA A 34 5.14 0.84 12.44
N PRO A 35 6.27 0.33 11.90
CA PRO A 35 6.42 -0.97 11.23
C PRO A 35 6.75 -2.13 12.18
N ALA A 36 6.94 -1.88 13.48
CA ALA A 36 7.33 -2.91 14.44
C ALA A 36 6.31 -4.05 14.47
N VAL A 37 6.76 -5.29 14.25
CA VAL A 37 5.89 -6.47 14.26
C VAL A 37 5.47 -6.81 15.70
N SER A 38 4.38 -7.56 15.83
CA SER A 38 3.95 -8.15 17.11
C SER A 38 5.05 -9.01 17.74
N ASN A 39 5.13 -8.98 19.08
CA ASN A 39 5.96 -9.88 19.87
C ASN A 39 5.63 -11.37 19.64
N ARG A 40 4.47 -11.68 19.06
CA ARG A 40 4.10 -13.03 18.63
C ARG A 40 4.97 -13.55 17.47
N ASN A 41 5.65 -12.65 16.76
CA ASN A 41 6.64 -12.96 15.72
C ASN A 41 8.07 -12.84 16.27
N SER A 42 8.26 -12.89 17.59
CA SER A 42 9.58 -12.90 18.19
C SER A 42 10.43 -14.06 17.66
N ARG A 43 11.72 -13.79 17.47
CA ARG A 43 12.71 -14.78 16.98
C ARG A 43 12.33 -15.41 15.65
N VAL A 44 11.84 -14.58 14.73
CA VAL A 44 11.67 -14.88 13.31
C VAL A 44 12.76 -14.13 12.55
N SER A 45 13.37 -14.77 11.55
CA SER A 45 14.35 -14.12 10.68
C SER A 45 13.68 -13.16 9.71
N GLY A 46 14.42 -12.15 9.25
CA GLY A 46 13.94 -11.18 8.27
C GLY A 46 15.05 -10.78 7.30
N VAL A 47 14.75 -9.77 6.49
CA VAL A 47 15.73 -9.08 5.64
C VAL A 47 15.67 -7.58 5.91
N ARG A 48 16.80 -7.01 6.32
CA ARG A 48 16.96 -5.56 6.40
C ARG A 48 17.10 -5.02 4.98
N VAL A 49 16.22 -4.10 4.59
CA VAL A 49 16.27 -3.45 3.27
C VAL A 49 17.20 -2.25 3.31
N MET A 50 18.14 -2.21 2.38
CA MET A 50 19.01 -1.06 2.13
C MET A 50 18.54 -0.35 0.87
N ASN A 51 17.67 0.64 1.06
CA ASN A 51 17.10 1.39 -0.05
C ASN A 51 18.15 2.29 -0.71
N GLY A 52 18.31 2.10 -2.02
CA GLY A 52 19.05 3.02 -2.89
C GLY A 52 18.18 4.19 -3.37
N ALA A 53 18.58 4.79 -4.49
CA ALA A 53 17.80 5.85 -5.15
C ALA A 53 16.42 5.33 -5.60
N ALA A 54 15.49 6.26 -5.85
CA ALA A 54 14.16 5.93 -6.37
C ALA A 54 14.23 5.00 -7.59
N GLY A 55 13.37 3.99 -7.63
CA GLY A 55 13.27 3.05 -8.73
C GLY A 55 14.40 2.03 -8.84
N THR A 56 15.43 2.09 -7.99
CA THR A 56 16.53 1.10 -7.97
C THR A 56 16.15 -0.16 -7.18
N ILE A 57 16.71 -1.30 -7.57
CA ILE A 57 16.57 -2.55 -6.84
C ILE A 57 17.33 -2.40 -5.49
N PRO A 58 16.68 -2.62 -4.33
CA PRO A 58 17.35 -2.53 -3.04
C PRO A 58 18.45 -3.60 -2.88
N SER A 59 19.41 -3.34 -2.00
CA SER A 59 20.26 -4.39 -1.42
C SER A 59 19.71 -4.82 -0.06
N TYR A 60 20.22 -5.93 0.46
CA TYR A 60 19.64 -6.56 1.64
C TYR A 60 20.72 -7.13 2.56
N ILE A 61 20.43 -7.13 3.85
CA ILE A 61 21.23 -7.82 4.87
C ILE A 61 20.33 -8.85 5.55
N TYR A 62 20.79 -10.10 5.59
CA TYR A 62 20.09 -11.15 6.35
C TYR A 62 20.01 -10.75 7.82
N ARG A 63 18.79 -10.82 8.38
CA ARG A 63 18.52 -10.53 9.77
C ARG A 63 18.23 -11.83 10.51
N SER A 64 19.11 -12.19 11.44
CA SER A 64 19.00 -13.43 12.19
C SER A 64 17.83 -13.40 13.18
N ALA A 65 17.16 -14.55 13.36
CA ALA A 65 16.17 -14.75 14.43
C ALA A 65 16.74 -14.58 15.85
N LEU A 66 18.06 -14.59 16.00
CA LEU A 66 18.75 -14.37 17.29
C LEU A 66 19.08 -12.90 17.54
N GLU A 67 18.89 -12.03 16.55
CA GLU A 67 19.21 -10.62 16.65
C GLU A 67 18.21 -9.89 17.55
N LYS A 68 18.73 -9.21 18.58
CA LYS A 68 17.93 -8.47 19.58
C LYS A 68 18.18 -6.97 19.59
N SER A 69 19.09 -6.48 18.74
CA SER A 69 19.55 -5.09 18.73
C SER A 69 18.48 -4.10 18.28
N THR A 70 17.52 -4.53 17.46
CA THR A 70 16.38 -3.71 17.04
C THR A 70 15.10 -4.55 17.00
N THR A 71 13.93 -3.91 17.11
CA THR A 71 12.65 -4.58 16.89
C THR A 71 12.52 -5.05 15.44
N LEU A 72 11.89 -6.20 15.21
CA LEU A 72 11.60 -6.72 13.87
C LEU A 72 10.49 -5.91 13.23
N ALA A 73 10.67 -5.50 11.98
CA ALA A 73 9.60 -4.88 11.22
C ALA A 73 8.80 -5.95 10.45
N GLU A 74 7.49 -5.77 10.30
CA GLU A 74 6.65 -6.77 9.60
C GLU A 74 7.10 -6.95 8.15
N TYR A 75 7.38 -5.85 7.44
CA TYR A 75 7.82 -5.89 6.05
C TYR A 75 9.14 -6.67 5.90
N GLU A 76 10.02 -6.69 6.91
CA GLU A 76 11.29 -7.44 6.87
C GLU A 76 11.04 -8.96 6.82
N ILE A 77 9.90 -9.44 7.33
CA ILE A 77 9.47 -10.83 7.20
C ILE A 77 8.94 -11.07 5.78
N CYS A 78 8.03 -10.21 5.31
CA CYS A 78 7.36 -10.35 4.02
C CYS A 78 8.35 -10.27 2.84
N PHE A 79 9.32 -9.37 2.90
CA PHE A 79 10.29 -9.17 1.83
C PHE A 79 11.30 -10.30 1.67
N LYS A 80 11.39 -11.24 2.62
CA LYS A 80 12.12 -12.50 2.36
C LYS A 80 11.61 -13.22 1.12
N CYS A 81 10.31 -13.08 0.82
CA CYS A 81 9.64 -13.78 -0.27
C CYS A 81 9.05 -12.85 -1.34
N HIS A 82 8.77 -11.58 -1.03
CA HIS A 82 8.12 -10.63 -1.92
C HIS A 82 9.06 -9.53 -2.46
N SER A 83 10.37 -9.71 -2.29
CA SER A 83 11.36 -8.80 -2.84
C SER A 83 12.46 -9.50 -3.61
N SER A 84 13.31 -8.73 -4.27
CA SER A 84 14.53 -9.19 -4.94
C SER A 84 15.58 -9.82 -4.02
N TRP A 85 15.32 -9.99 -2.71
CA TRP A 85 16.11 -10.89 -1.86
C TRP A 85 16.15 -12.32 -2.40
N THR A 86 15.04 -12.76 -3.02
CA THR A 86 14.92 -14.03 -3.72
C THR A 86 14.36 -13.81 -5.12
N ILE A 87 14.34 -14.86 -5.94
CA ILE A 87 13.71 -14.82 -7.26
C ILE A 87 12.19 -14.80 -7.09
N GLN A 88 11.57 -13.73 -7.58
CA GLN A 88 10.12 -13.58 -7.60
C GLN A 88 9.49 -14.53 -8.64
N PRO A 89 8.29 -15.08 -8.38
CA PRO A 89 7.53 -15.76 -9.42
C PRO A 89 7.36 -14.86 -10.65
N ALA A 90 7.37 -15.45 -11.85
CA ALA A 90 7.19 -14.72 -13.08
C ALA A 90 5.93 -13.85 -13.04
N GLY A 91 6.07 -12.57 -13.38
CA GLY A 91 4.98 -11.59 -13.36
C GLY A 91 4.73 -10.90 -12.02
N GLN A 92 5.41 -11.27 -10.93
CA GLN A 92 5.34 -10.52 -9.68
C GLN A 92 6.36 -9.38 -9.63
N THR A 93 5.93 -8.26 -9.07
CA THR A 93 6.78 -7.08 -8.82
C THR A 93 7.62 -7.28 -7.58
N ASP A 94 8.84 -6.75 -7.60
CA ASP A 94 9.65 -6.57 -6.39
C ASP A 94 9.00 -5.52 -5.48
N LEU A 95 8.33 -5.95 -4.41
CA LEU A 95 7.58 -5.05 -3.54
C LEU A 95 8.48 -4.09 -2.78
N ALA A 96 9.67 -4.53 -2.33
CA ALA A 96 10.62 -3.62 -1.66
C ALA A 96 11.05 -2.48 -2.60
N ARG A 97 11.20 -2.77 -3.89
CA ARG A 97 11.48 -1.73 -4.90
C ARG A 97 10.32 -0.73 -5.06
N PHE A 98 9.07 -1.20 -5.08
CA PHE A 98 7.90 -0.32 -5.24
C PHE A 98 7.57 0.49 -3.97
N LEU A 99 7.80 -0.11 -2.81
CA LEU A 99 7.52 0.48 -1.50
C LEU A 99 8.70 1.29 -0.93
N ASN A 100 9.83 1.33 -1.64
CA ASN A 100 11.01 2.12 -1.29
C ASN A 100 10.61 3.58 -0.95
N PRO A 101 10.89 4.05 0.29
CA PRO A 101 10.55 5.41 0.73
C PRO A 101 11.15 6.55 -0.11
N ASN A 102 12.18 6.27 -0.91
CA ASN A 102 12.78 7.24 -1.83
C ASN A 102 11.94 7.44 -3.10
N ASN A 103 11.03 6.53 -3.45
CA ASN A 103 10.16 6.65 -4.61
C ASN A 103 9.25 7.89 -4.54
N PRO A 104 8.80 8.46 -5.67
CA PRO A 104 7.87 9.58 -5.70
C PRO A 104 6.57 9.34 -4.90
N SER A 105 6.09 8.10 -4.83
CA SER A 105 5.00 7.69 -3.93
C SER A 105 5.02 6.19 -3.61
N TYR A 106 4.50 5.86 -2.43
CA TYR A 106 4.40 4.51 -1.87
C TYR A 106 3.34 4.51 -0.76
N HIS A 107 2.74 3.36 -0.47
CA HIS A 107 2.05 3.16 0.80
C HIS A 107 3.07 2.99 1.94
N PRO A 108 2.84 3.62 3.09
CA PRO A 108 3.87 3.80 4.12
C PRO A 108 4.11 2.53 4.93
N VAL A 109 4.81 1.54 4.39
CA VAL A 109 5.14 0.29 5.11
C VAL A 109 6.52 0.33 5.77
N GLU A 110 7.52 0.91 5.11
CA GLU A 110 8.89 1.03 5.66
C GLU A 110 9.09 2.33 6.43
N ALA A 111 8.39 3.39 6.04
CA ALA A 111 8.51 4.73 6.60
C ALA A 111 7.20 5.52 6.45
N ALA A 112 7.07 6.63 7.18
CA ALA A 112 5.93 7.53 7.10
C ALA A 112 5.70 8.05 5.66
N GLY A 113 4.44 8.32 5.33
CA GLY A 113 4.07 8.84 4.02
C GLY A 113 4.67 10.22 3.72
N LYS A 114 4.83 10.53 2.42
CA LYS A 114 5.42 11.81 1.97
C LYS A 114 4.49 13.02 2.05
N ASP A 115 3.18 12.82 2.09
CA ASP A 115 2.19 13.92 2.14
C ASP A 115 1.56 13.95 3.53
N LEU A 116 2.08 14.82 4.41
CA LEU A 116 1.61 14.92 5.79
C LEU A 116 0.52 15.98 5.97
N LEU A 117 0.13 16.67 4.89
CA LEU A 117 -0.90 17.70 4.88
C LEU A 117 -2.26 17.17 4.45
N ILE A 118 -2.38 15.87 4.17
CA ILE A 118 -3.68 15.24 3.89
C ILE A 118 -4.58 15.40 5.12
N PRO A 119 -5.76 16.05 4.98
CA PRO A 119 -6.69 16.24 6.10
C PRO A 119 -7.17 14.90 6.68
N ASP A 120 -7.44 14.88 7.98
CA ASP A 120 -7.98 13.69 8.65
C ASP A 120 -9.35 13.26 8.08
N THR A 121 -10.11 14.17 7.47
CA THR A 121 -11.38 13.85 6.80
C THR A 121 -11.21 12.89 5.63
N ALA A 122 -10.01 12.79 5.05
CA ALA A 122 -9.69 11.82 4.01
C ALA A 122 -9.59 10.37 4.53
N PHE A 123 -9.65 10.17 5.86
CA PHE A 123 -9.43 8.88 6.48
C PHE A 123 -10.55 8.50 7.45
N VAL A 124 -10.61 7.21 7.79
CA VAL A 124 -11.55 6.60 8.75
C VAL A 124 -10.80 5.69 9.73
N ASN A 125 -11.48 5.17 10.76
CA ASN A 125 -10.92 4.19 11.70
C ASN A 125 -9.62 4.66 12.37
N SER A 126 -9.55 5.96 12.67
CA SER A 126 -8.37 6.62 13.23
C SER A 126 -7.13 6.55 12.35
N TRP A 127 -7.24 6.22 11.07
CA TRP A 127 -6.17 6.44 10.10
C TRP A 127 -5.97 7.93 9.85
N ASN A 128 -4.74 8.30 9.52
CA ASN A 128 -4.38 9.66 9.11
C ASN A 128 -3.08 9.62 8.29
N ALA A 129 -2.69 10.77 7.76
CA ALA A 129 -1.51 10.95 6.91
C ALA A 129 -0.18 10.52 7.54
N ARG A 130 -0.11 10.43 8.87
CA ARG A 130 1.11 10.18 9.64
C ARG A 130 1.30 8.71 9.99
N LYS A 131 0.30 7.86 9.77
CA LYS A 131 0.40 6.45 10.12
C LYS A 131 1.20 5.65 9.09
N THR A 132 2.02 4.75 9.62
CA THR A 132 2.61 3.63 8.87
C THR A 132 1.59 2.49 8.83
N THR A 133 1.55 1.77 7.71
CA THR A 133 0.70 0.60 7.49
C THR A 133 1.50 -0.68 7.65
N TYR A 134 0.88 -1.70 8.21
CA TYR A 134 1.31 -3.08 8.10
C TYR A 134 0.93 -3.63 6.72
N CYS A 135 1.70 -4.59 6.21
CA CYS A 135 1.25 -5.48 5.15
C CYS A 135 -0.08 -6.13 5.54
N GLY A 136 -0.21 -6.51 6.82
CA GLY A 136 -1.42 -7.11 7.40
C GLY A 136 -2.69 -6.26 7.36
N ASP A 137 -2.58 -4.93 7.24
CA ASP A 137 -3.75 -4.05 7.15
C ASP A 137 -4.51 -4.28 5.83
N CYS A 138 -3.77 -4.57 4.76
CA CYS A 138 -4.31 -4.91 3.45
C CYS A 138 -4.41 -6.42 3.23
N HIS A 139 -3.35 -7.14 3.59
CA HIS A 139 -3.21 -8.59 3.42
C HIS A 139 -3.47 -9.30 4.76
N GLY A 140 -4.75 -9.51 5.07
CA GLY A 140 -5.22 -10.05 6.34
C GLY A 140 -6.46 -10.91 6.18
N SER A 141 -6.99 -11.42 7.27
CA SER A 141 -8.30 -12.09 7.28
C SER A 141 -9.43 -11.13 6.89
N ASP A 142 -10.47 -11.65 6.23
CA ASP A 142 -11.76 -10.97 6.08
C ASP A 142 -12.62 -11.03 7.35
N ASN A 143 -12.19 -11.82 8.34
CA ASN A 143 -12.76 -11.83 9.69
C ASN A 143 -11.89 -10.98 10.64
N PRO A 144 -12.41 -9.86 11.18
CA PRO A 144 -11.64 -8.96 12.03
C PRO A 144 -11.21 -9.60 13.38
N ALA A 145 -11.81 -10.72 13.79
CA ALA A 145 -11.38 -11.47 14.97
C ALA A 145 -10.06 -12.22 14.76
N ILE A 146 -9.68 -12.46 13.50
CA ILE A 146 -8.45 -13.16 13.13
C ILE A 146 -7.40 -12.11 12.76
N ARG A 147 -6.26 -12.14 13.45
CA ARG A 147 -5.13 -11.23 13.21
C ARG A 147 -4.06 -11.91 12.37
N GLY A 148 -3.38 -11.13 11.53
CA GLY A 148 -2.32 -11.60 10.64
C GLY A 148 -2.83 -12.02 9.25
N PRO A 149 -1.93 -12.44 8.35
CA PRO A 149 -2.20 -12.59 6.92
C PRO A 149 -2.92 -13.88 6.54
N HIS A 150 -3.69 -14.50 7.44
CA HIS A 150 -4.30 -15.82 7.20
C HIS A 150 -5.82 -15.74 7.27
N GLY A 151 -6.48 -16.62 6.51
CA GLY A 151 -7.93 -16.81 6.63
C GLY A 151 -8.73 -15.70 5.96
N SER A 152 -8.38 -15.36 4.72
CA SER A 152 -9.22 -14.54 3.85
C SER A 152 -9.81 -15.35 2.71
N ILE A 153 -11.09 -15.12 2.44
CA ILE A 153 -11.77 -15.63 1.25
C ILE A 153 -11.39 -14.85 -0.03
N PHE A 154 -10.81 -13.66 0.10
CA PHE A 154 -10.46 -12.81 -1.02
C PHE A 154 -9.08 -13.19 -1.60
N PRO A 155 -8.91 -13.16 -2.93
CA PRO A 155 -7.64 -13.47 -3.57
C PRO A 155 -6.46 -12.68 -3.00
N ASN A 156 -5.28 -13.28 -2.97
CA ASN A 156 -4.05 -12.67 -2.44
C ASN A 156 -4.12 -12.32 -0.93
N LEU A 157 -4.97 -13.03 -0.19
CA LEU A 157 -5.15 -12.85 1.26
C LEU A 157 -5.58 -11.43 1.63
N LEU A 158 -6.40 -10.79 0.80
CA LEU A 158 -6.83 -9.41 1.06
C LEU A 158 -7.88 -9.38 2.18
N SER A 159 -7.82 -8.40 3.08
CA SER A 159 -8.75 -8.29 4.20
C SER A 159 -10.15 -7.80 3.81
N ALA A 160 -10.30 -7.34 2.57
CA ALA A 160 -11.55 -6.95 1.95
C ALA A 160 -11.42 -7.04 0.43
N VAL A 161 -12.55 -6.93 -0.27
CA VAL A 161 -12.57 -7.05 -1.73
C VAL A 161 -11.79 -5.91 -2.39
N TYR A 162 -10.96 -6.28 -3.38
CA TYR A 162 -10.25 -5.34 -4.26
C TYR A 162 -10.19 -5.91 -5.69
N PRO A 163 -11.10 -5.47 -6.58
CA PRO A 163 -11.07 -5.86 -7.97
C PRO A 163 -9.88 -5.19 -8.70
N ALA A 164 -8.86 -5.98 -9.03
CA ALA A 164 -7.69 -5.53 -9.79
C ALA A 164 -7.99 -5.37 -11.29
N SER A 165 -9.02 -4.60 -11.62
CA SER A 165 -9.51 -4.36 -12.98
C SER A 165 -9.81 -2.88 -13.21
N PRO A 166 -9.44 -2.32 -14.37
CA PRO A 166 -9.78 -0.95 -14.73
C PRO A 166 -11.22 -0.81 -15.25
N ALA A 167 -11.93 -1.92 -15.50
CA ALA A 167 -13.26 -1.88 -16.09
C ALA A 167 -14.24 -1.06 -15.23
N SER A 168 -15.08 -0.25 -15.89
CA SER A 168 -16.07 0.58 -15.22
C SER A 168 -16.98 -0.27 -14.33
N ARG A 169 -17.19 0.19 -13.10
CA ARG A 169 -18.04 -0.49 -12.10
C ARG A 169 -18.39 0.46 -10.96
N MET A 170 -19.48 0.15 -10.28
CA MET A 170 -19.76 0.80 -8.99
C MET A 170 -18.71 0.38 -7.96
N ILE A 171 -18.25 1.38 -7.19
CA ILE A 171 -17.35 1.20 -6.06
C ILE A 171 -18.19 1.13 -4.79
N ASN A 172 -17.88 0.18 -3.92
CA ASN A 172 -18.59 -0.02 -2.66
C ASN A 172 -17.76 0.46 -1.46
N ARG A 173 -18.46 0.91 -0.40
CA ARG A 173 -17.84 1.39 0.84
C ARG A 173 -17.05 0.30 1.58
N ASP A 174 -17.39 -0.97 1.36
CA ASP A 174 -16.73 -2.10 2.05
C ASP A 174 -15.48 -2.61 1.32
N GLU A 175 -15.02 -1.91 0.27
CA GLU A 175 -13.78 -2.25 -0.44
C GLU A 175 -12.53 -1.93 0.37
N LEU A 176 -11.45 -2.65 0.06
CA LEU A 176 -10.18 -2.60 0.78
C LEU A 176 -9.65 -1.20 1.07
N CYS A 177 -9.71 -0.30 0.09
CA CYS A 177 -9.21 1.06 0.22
C CYS A 177 -9.92 1.83 1.35
N PHE A 178 -11.22 1.58 1.55
CA PHE A 178 -12.05 2.29 2.50
C PHE A 178 -11.98 1.75 3.93
N ARG A 179 -11.16 0.73 4.17
CA ARG A 179 -10.75 0.40 5.55
C ARG A 179 -9.93 1.53 6.18
N CYS A 180 -9.25 2.32 5.36
CA CYS A 180 -8.41 3.45 5.78
C CYS A 180 -8.87 4.79 5.19
N HIS A 181 -9.22 4.82 3.90
CA HIS A 181 -9.67 6.03 3.22
C HIS A 181 -11.17 6.29 3.42
N ASN A 182 -11.58 7.54 3.50
CA ASN A 182 -12.98 7.88 3.69
C ASN A 182 -13.77 7.79 2.37
N PHE A 183 -14.71 6.85 2.29
CA PHE A 183 -15.60 6.71 1.13
C PHE A 183 -16.34 8.02 0.80
N GLU A 184 -16.77 8.76 1.81
CA GLU A 184 -17.49 10.03 1.61
C GLU A 184 -16.63 11.08 0.92
N THR A 185 -15.32 11.06 1.15
CA THR A 185 -14.38 11.98 0.53
C THR A 185 -14.04 11.56 -0.89
N TYR A 186 -13.83 10.27 -1.14
CA TYR A 186 -13.27 9.81 -2.41
C TYR A 186 -14.31 9.38 -3.43
N ALA A 187 -15.48 8.86 -3.02
CA ALA A 187 -16.41 8.16 -3.92
C ALA A 187 -17.88 8.57 -3.80
N ASN A 188 -18.28 9.33 -2.78
CA ASN A 188 -19.63 9.88 -2.70
C ASN A 188 -19.69 11.31 -3.25
N SER A 189 -20.19 11.50 -4.47
CA SER A 189 -20.32 12.83 -5.07
C SER A 189 -21.42 13.70 -4.47
N LEU A 190 -22.31 13.11 -3.65
CA LEU A 190 -23.34 13.84 -2.91
C LEU A 190 -22.82 14.43 -1.59
N SER A 191 -21.56 14.14 -1.21
CA SER A 191 -20.94 14.69 -0.01
C SER A 191 -20.79 16.20 -0.08
N GLY A 192 -20.92 16.86 1.08
CA GLY A 192 -20.65 18.29 1.19
C GLY A 192 -19.18 18.64 0.86
N THR A 193 -18.95 19.84 0.34
CA THR A 193 -17.63 20.31 -0.12
C THR A 193 -16.55 20.22 0.96
N GLY A 194 -16.90 20.40 2.24
CA GLY A 194 -15.94 20.25 3.35
C GLY A 194 -15.41 18.82 3.55
N LEU A 195 -16.17 17.79 3.19
CA LEU A 195 -15.70 16.40 3.17
C LEU A 195 -14.95 16.08 1.88
N LEU A 196 -15.47 16.54 0.74
CA LEU A 196 -14.84 16.34 -0.57
C LEU A 196 -13.45 16.96 -0.63
N SER A 197 -13.25 18.12 0.00
CA SER A 197 -11.96 18.82 0.06
C SER A 197 -10.88 18.08 0.85
N GLY A 198 -11.25 17.02 1.59
CA GLY A 198 -10.28 16.10 2.19
C GLY A 198 -9.44 15.37 1.14
N SER A 199 -9.98 15.18 -0.06
CA SER A 199 -9.19 14.74 -1.20
C SER A 199 -8.48 15.95 -1.82
N ARG A 200 -7.20 15.75 -2.11
CA ARG A 200 -6.39 16.74 -2.83
C ARG A 200 -6.95 17.10 -4.22
N TRP A 201 -7.65 16.17 -4.86
CA TRP A 201 -8.24 16.32 -6.19
C TRP A 201 -9.75 16.10 -6.08
N ASN A 202 -10.46 17.20 -5.79
CA ASN A 202 -11.91 17.29 -5.57
C ASN A 202 -12.29 18.78 -5.39
N PRO A 203 -13.59 19.10 -5.27
CA PRO A 203 -14.02 20.43 -4.91
C PRO A 203 -13.38 20.89 -3.58
N PRO A 204 -13.14 22.20 -3.39
CA PRO A 204 -13.46 23.28 -4.30
C PRO A 204 -12.47 23.49 -5.46
N ALA A 205 -11.24 22.96 -5.39
CA ALA A 205 -10.23 23.22 -6.42
C ALA A 205 -10.57 22.56 -7.77
N GLU A 206 -11.08 21.33 -7.75
CA GLU A 206 -11.42 20.60 -8.97
C GLU A 206 -12.83 20.01 -8.90
N ILE A 207 -13.73 20.53 -9.73
CA ILE A 207 -15.14 20.10 -9.75
C ILE A 207 -15.24 18.63 -10.17
N HIS A 208 -14.42 18.20 -11.13
CA HIS A 208 -14.43 16.83 -11.66
C HIS A 208 -13.28 15.99 -11.08
N GLY A 209 -13.22 15.92 -9.75
CA GLY A 209 -12.17 15.20 -9.01
C GLY A 209 -12.43 13.71 -8.78
N HIS A 210 -11.92 13.18 -7.66
CA HIS A 210 -12.11 11.79 -7.24
C HIS A 210 -13.59 11.39 -7.16
N ALA A 211 -14.44 12.19 -6.51
CA ALA A 211 -15.83 11.82 -6.29
C ALA A 211 -16.64 11.77 -7.60
N PHE A 212 -16.30 12.64 -8.56
CA PHE A 212 -16.85 12.59 -9.91
C PHE A 212 -16.42 11.31 -10.65
N HIS A 213 -15.11 11.06 -10.72
CA HIS A 213 -14.60 9.92 -11.48
C HIS A 213 -15.01 8.58 -10.89
N THR A 214 -14.95 8.43 -9.57
CA THR A 214 -15.19 7.16 -8.90
C THR A 214 -16.67 6.94 -8.57
N GLY A 215 -17.40 7.99 -8.20
CA GLY A 215 -18.81 7.94 -7.80
C GLY A 215 -19.79 8.04 -8.97
N GLU A 216 -19.55 8.96 -9.91
CA GLU A 216 -20.46 9.24 -11.02
C GLU A 216 -20.07 8.46 -12.28
N GLU A 217 -18.80 8.59 -12.69
CA GLU A 217 -18.27 7.95 -13.90
C GLU A 217 -17.88 6.48 -13.70
N ARG A 218 -17.97 5.98 -12.46
CA ARG A 218 -17.72 4.57 -12.11
C ARG A 218 -16.33 4.08 -12.53
N VAL A 219 -15.34 4.96 -12.44
CA VAL A 219 -13.92 4.65 -12.72
C VAL A 219 -13.28 4.11 -11.44
N PRO A 220 -12.87 2.83 -11.40
CA PRO A 220 -12.31 2.24 -10.18
C PRO A 220 -10.94 2.83 -9.85
N CYS A 221 -10.55 2.81 -8.56
CA CYS A 221 -9.22 3.25 -8.12
C CYS A 221 -8.09 2.55 -8.89
N TYR A 222 -8.28 1.26 -9.22
CA TYR A 222 -7.34 0.50 -10.03
C TYR A 222 -7.17 1.05 -11.45
N ALA A 223 -8.05 1.89 -12.00
CA ALA A 223 -7.78 2.50 -13.32
C ALA A 223 -6.60 3.49 -13.26
N CYS A 224 -6.34 4.11 -12.11
CA CYS A 224 -5.38 5.22 -11.96
C CYS A 224 -4.25 4.96 -10.94
N HIS A 225 -4.48 4.13 -9.92
CA HIS A 225 -3.54 3.97 -8.80
C HIS A 225 -2.91 2.58 -8.72
N ASP A 226 -1.63 2.53 -8.40
CA ASP A 226 -0.96 1.33 -7.91
C ASP A 226 -1.16 1.19 -6.40
N SER A 227 -1.48 0.00 -5.92
CA SER A 227 -1.75 -0.24 -4.49
C SER A 227 -0.49 -0.32 -3.64
N HIS A 228 0.70 -0.35 -4.22
CA HIS A 228 1.94 -0.41 -3.45
C HIS A 228 2.74 0.87 -3.60
N GLY A 229 3.01 1.30 -4.83
CA GLY A 229 3.85 2.46 -5.07
C GLY A 229 4.03 2.79 -6.54
N SER A 230 4.70 3.91 -6.79
CA SER A 230 5.03 4.33 -8.14
C SER A 230 6.47 4.80 -8.19
N LEU A 231 7.23 4.21 -9.11
CA LEU A 231 8.65 4.51 -9.31
C LEU A 231 8.85 5.89 -9.95
N SER A 232 7.84 6.41 -10.64
CA SER A 232 7.94 7.62 -11.47
C SER A 232 6.95 8.72 -11.07
N ASN A 233 5.77 8.36 -10.55
CA ASN A 233 4.71 9.34 -10.32
C ASN A 233 4.41 9.52 -8.83
N ARG A 234 3.99 10.74 -8.49
CA ARG A 234 3.41 11.06 -7.19
C ARG A 234 2.00 10.44 -7.07
N ALA A 235 1.44 10.49 -5.85
CA ALA A 235 0.07 10.05 -5.56
C ALA A 235 -0.30 8.64 -6.04
N LEU A 236 0.65 7.71 -6.06
CA LEU A 236 0.48 6.32 -6.48
C LEU A 236 0.01 6.17 -7.93
N ILE A 237 0.17 7.21 -8.76
CA ILE A 237 -0.38 7.20 -10.12
C ILE A 237 0.36 6.19 -11.00
N ARG A 238 -0.43 5.37 -11.70
CA ARG A 238 0.00 4.42 -12.71
C ARG A 238 -0.66 4.74 -14.04
N THR A 239 0.16 4.90 -15.07
CA THR A 239 -0.28 5.06 -16.46
C THR A 239 -0.23 3.73 -17.20
N GLY A 240 -0.86 3.68 -18.37
CA GLY A 240 -0.83 2.53 -19.29
C GLY A 240 -1.90 1.47 -19.04
N ARG A 241 -2.92 1.75 -18.22
CA ARG A 241 -4.10 0.90 -18.07
C ARG A 241 -5.18 1.28 -19.09
N ASN A 242 -6.05 0.34 -19.44
CA ASN A 242 -7.16 0.55 -20.38
C ASN A 242 -8.48 -0.05 -19.81
N PRO A 243 -9.49 0.76 -19.48
CA PRO A 243 -9.43 2.22 -19.45
C PRO A 243 -8.47 2.74 -18.36
N GLY A 244 -7.99 3.98 -18.48
CA GLY A 244 -7.09 4.55 -17.48
C GLY A 244 -6.26 5.72 -18.00
N LEU A 245 -5.31 6.16 -17.16
CA LEU A 245 -4.41 7.25 -17.49
C LEU A 245 -3.37 6.80 -18.53
N THR A 246 -3.20 7.59 -19.59
CA THR A 246 -2.14 7.41 -20.59
C THR A 246 -0.94 8.30 -20.32
N SER A 247 -1.17 9.51 -19.80
CA SER A 247 -0.13 10.42 -19.33
C SER A 247 -0.58 11.20 -18.10
N PHE A 248 0.38 11.59 -17.27
CA PHE A 248 0.15 12.37 -16.06
C PHE A 248 1.35 13.28 -15.81
N SER A 249 1.08 14.54 -15.50
CA SER A 249 2.06 15.50 -15.01
C SER A 249 1.50 16.22 -13.78
N GLN A 250 2.41 16.64 -12.89
CA GLN A 250 2.05 17.34 -11.67
C GLN A 250 3.10 18.40 -11.34
N ASP A 251 2.62 19.57 -10.90
CA ASP A 251 3.38 20.62 -10.25
C ASP A 251 2.88 20.86 -8.81
N ALA A 252 3.20 22.02 -8.21
CA ALA A 252 2.80 22.32 -6.84
C ALA A 252 1.28 22.54 -6.68
N ASN A 253 0.60 23.04 -7.71
CA ASN A 253 -0.77 23.55 -7.68
C ASN A 253 -1.75 22.72 -8.51
N GLY A 254 -1.25 21.75 -9.28
CA GLY A 254 -2.08 20.95 -10.16
C GLY A 254 -1.26 20.17 -11.16
N GLY A 255 -1.75 20.11 -12.40
CA GLY A 255 -1.04 19.51 -13.51
C GLY A 255 -1.96 19.22 -14.69
N ASN A 256 -1.57 18.25 -15.50
CA ASN A 256 -2.39 17.75 -16.61
C ASN A 256 -2.45 16.23 -16.57
N CYS A 257 -3.57 15.67 -17.04
CA CYS A 257 -3.72 14.24 -17.25
C CYS A 257 -4.39 13.97 -18.61
N THR A 258 -3.96 12.88 -19.26
CA THR A 258 -4.66 12.32 -20.42
C THR A 258 -5.11 10.91 -20.06
N ALA A 259 -6.32 10.55 -20.48
CA ALA A 259 -6.88 9.23 -20.24
C ALA A 259 -7.38 8.60 -21.55
N THR A 260 -7.67 7.31 -21.52
CA THR A 260 -8.34 6.63 -22.62
C THR A 260 -9.75 7.17 -22.87
N CYS A 261 -10.36 7.82 -21.87
CA CYS A 261 -11.74 8.32 -21.92
C CYS A 261 -11.85 9.76 -22.41
N HIS A 262 -10.82 10.58 -22.25
CA HIS A 262 -10.82 11.99 -22.64
C HIS A 262 -9.43 12.49 -23.01
N ALA A 263 -9.38 13.49 -23.90
CA ALA A 263 -8.16 14.21 -24.24
C ALA A 263 -7.55 14.91 -23.00
N SER A 264 -6.34 15.45 -23.14
CA SER A 264 -5.63 16.12 -22.05
C SER A 264 -6.48 17.18 -21.36
N ARG A 265 -6.55 17.12 -20.03
CA ARG A 265 -7.24 18.12 -19.18
C ARG A 265 -6.28 18.65 -18.12
N PRO A 266 -6.29 19.96 -17.85
CA PRO A 266 -5.65 20.50 -16.66
C PRO A 266 -6.48 20.13 -15.42
N TYR A 267 -5.83 20.06 -14.27
CA TYR A 267 -6.48 19.94 -12.97
C TYR A 267 -5.76 20.83 -11.95
N THR A 268 -6.45 21.20 -10.88
CA THR A 268 -5.84 21.87 -9.73
C THR A 268 -6.05 21.08 -8.44
N VAL A 269 -5.32 21.44 -7.38
CA VAL A 269 -5.38 20.73 -6.09
C VAL A 269 -5.75 21.62 -4.91
N ASN A 270 -6.43 21.04 -3.93
CA ASN A 270 -6.91 21.73 -2.72
C ASN A 270 -5.78 22.18 -1.78
N TYR A 271 -4.65 21.46 -1.75
CA TYR A 271 -3.54 21.75 -0.85
C TYR A 271 -2.21 21.24 -1.40
N SER A 272 -1.10 21.80 -0.91
CA SER A 272 0.28 21.44 -1.28
C SER A 272 0.73 20.13 -0.61
N ARG A 273 1.89 19.59 -1.01
CA ARG A 273 2.47 18.35 -0.47
C ARG A 273 3.58 18.69 0.51
#